data_AF-A0A352XRV8-F1
#
_entry.id   AF-A0A352XRV8-F1
#
_cell.length_a   1.000
_cell.length_b   1.000
_cell.length_c   1.000
_cell.angle_alpha   90.00
_cell.angle_beta   90.00
_cell.angle_gamma   90.00
#
_symmetry.space_group_name_H-M   'P 1'
#
loop_
_entity.id
_entity.type
_entity.pdbx_description
1 polymer ?
#
loop_
_entity_poly.entity_id
_entity_poly.type
_entity_poly.pdbx_seq_one_letter_code
_entity_poly.pdbx_strand_id
1 'polypeptide(L)'
;MNYDEMLVFSGSGSRKLTARICDYLHIPQGQNETLHFSDGNTFVRILENVRGRRVYLVQSTVFPTNDNFMELLFWIDAFKRAGAESVTVIIPY
;
A
#
# COMPACT_ATOMS: atom_id res chain seq x y z
N MET A 1 21.72 2.56 -5.43
CA MET A 1 20.44 2.27 -6.10
C MET A 1 19.68 3.57 -6.19
N ASN A 2 19.11 3.92 -7.36
CA ASN A 2 18.36 5.16 -7.49
C ASN A 2 16.99 4.98 -6.84
N TYR A 3 16.83 5.43 -5.60
CA TYR A 3 15.56 5.33 -4.85
C TYR A 3 14.48 6.27 -5.39
N ASP A 4 14.86 7.19 -6.27
CA ASP A 4 14.00 8.23 -6.84
C ASP A 4 12.84 7.70 -7.70
N GLU A 5 12.79 6.38 -7.96
CA GLU A 5 11.71 5.72 -8.71
C GLU A 5 10.80 4.85 -7.82
N MET A 6 11.19 4.64 -6.55
CA MET A 6 10.51 3.73 -5.63
C MET A 6 9.55 4.46 -4.71
N LEU A 7 8.35 3.91 -4.49
CA LEU A 7 7.38 4.39 -3.52
C LEU A 7 6.90 3.25 -2.63
N VAL A 8 6.85 3.47 -1.32
CA VAL A 8 6.43 2.45 -0.34
C VAL A 8 5.12 2.87 0.33
N PHE A 9 4.11 2.04 0.22
CA PHE A 9 2.76 2.27 0.70
C PHE A 9 2.37 1.24 1.76
N SER A 10 1.42 1.62 2.62
CA SER A 10 0.87 0.73 3.65
C SER A 10 -0.58 0.39 3.37
N GLY A 11 -0.95 -0.88 3.48
CA GLY A 11 -2.34 -1.23 3.77
C GLY A 11 -2.64 -1.10 5.28
N SER A 12 -3.91 -1.25 5.67
CA SER A 12 -4.34 -1.09 7.06
C SER A 12 -3.73 -2.12 8.01
N GLY A 13 -3.45 -3.33 7.54
CA GLY A 13 -2.88 -4.42 8.32
C GLY A 13 -1.40 -4.23 8.70
N SER A 14 -0.69 -3.26 8.10
CA SER A 14 0.78 -3.14 8.24
C SER A 14 1.31 -1.75 8.58
N ARG A 15 0.47 -0.76 8.94
CA ARG A 15 0.88 0.65 9.12
C ARG A 15 2.16 0.86 9.94
N LYS A 16 2.26 0.19 11.10
CA LYS A 16 3.43 0.30 11.98
C LYS A 16 4.68 -0.30 11.36
N LEU A 17 4.56 -1.43 10.68
CA LEU A 17 5.69 -2.10 10.05
C LEU A 17 6.18 -1.31 8.84
N THR A 18 5.26 -0.79 8.01
CA THR A 18 5.59 0.07 6.87
C THR A 18 6.38 1.29 7.30
N ALA A 19 5.93 1.98 8.36
CA ALA A 19 6.66 3.13 8.90
C ALA A 19 8.10 2.76 9.29
N ARG A 20 8.29 1.64 10.00
CA ARG A 20 9.63 1.15 10.38
C ARG A 20 10.50 0.78 9.18
N ILE A 21 9.92 0.24 8.11
CA ILE A 21 10.63 -0.07 6.86
C ILE A 21 11.10 1.25 6.21
N CYS A 22 10.21 2.24 6.09
CA CYS A 22 10.54 3.54 5.52
C CYS A 22 11.62 4.26 6.34
N ASP A 23 11.51 4.25 7.68
CA ASP A 23 12.49 4.83 8.60
C ASP A 23 13.88 4.17 8.42
N TYR A 24 13.92 2.84 8.33
CA TYR A 24 15.16 2.08 8.13
C TYR A 24 15.81 2.36 6.77
N LEU A 25 15.00 2.53 5.73
CA LEU A 25 15.46 2.85 4.38
C LEU A 25 15.77 4.34 4.17
N HIS A 26 15.47 5.19 5.15
CA HIS A 26 15.57 6.65 5.07
C HIS A 26 14.82 7.25 3.87
N ILE A 27 13.60 6.76 3.63
CA ILE A 27 12.70 7.25 2.56
C ILE A 27 11.37 7.72 3.16
N PRO A 28 10.67 8.68 2.53
CA PRO A 28 9.32 9.01 2.92
C PRO A 28 8.36 7.85 2.63
N GLN A 29 7.42 7.60 3.54
CA GLN A 29 6.30 6.72 3.25
C GLN A 29 5.33 7.40 2.28
N GLY A 30 4.85 6.64 1.31
CA GLY A 30 3.85 7.10 0.37
C GLY A 30 2.52 7.43 1.05
N GLN A 31 1.87 8.48 0.56
CA GLN A 31 0.62 9.01 1.06
C GLN A 31 -0.55 8.24 0.45
N ASN A 32 -1.31 7.58 1.31
CA ASN A 32 -2.49 6.84 0.93
C ASN A 32 -3.53 6.86 2.05
N GLU A 33 -4.75 6.48 1.72
CA GLU A 33 -5.87 6.44 2.66
C GLU A 33 -6.73 5.21 2.41
N THR A 34 -7.12 4.53 3.50
CA THR A 34 -8.15 3.50 3.51
C THR A 34 -9.32 3.98 4.36
N LEU A 35 -10.52 3.95 3.80
CA LEU A 35 -11.78 4.27 4.46
C LEU A 35 -12.62 3.00 4.59
N HIS A 36 -13.17 2.77 5.77
CA HIS A 36 -14.16 1.72 6.01
C HIS A 36 -15.51 2.39 6.28
N PHE A 37 -16.51 2.05 5.48
CA PHE A 37 -17.86 2.55 5.61
C PHE A 37 -18.67 1.69 6.60
N SER A 38 -19.74 2.26 7.14
CA SER A 38 -20.59 1.60 8.14
C SER A 38 -21.34 0.37 7.60
N ASP A 39 -21.42 0.22 6.29
CA ASP A 39 -22.04 -0.92 5.59
C ASP A 39 -21.03 -2.06 5.30
N GLY A 40 -19.78 -1.93 5.75
CA GLY A 40 -18.72 -2.92 5.54
C GLY A 40 -17.92 -2.71 4.24
N ASN A 41 -18.25 -1.71 3.43
CA ASN A 41 -17.46 -1.41 2.24
C ASN A 41 -16.10 -0.81 2.61
N THR A 42 -15.07 -1.17 1.84
CA THR A 42 -13.72 -0.62 1.97
C THR A 42 -13.37 0.18 0.71
N PHE A 43 -12.84 1.38 0.91
CA PHE A 43 -12.36 2.25 -0.16
C PHE A 43 -10.90 2.61 0.07
N VAL A 44 -10.13 2.63 -1.01
CA VAL A 44 -8.70 2.94 -0.99
C VAL A 44 -8.42 4.10 -1.93
N ARG A 45 -7.51 4.99 -1.53
CA ARG A 45 -7.14 6.16 -2.32
C ARG A 45 -5.66 6.45 -2.22
N ILE A 46 -5.03 6.55 -3.39
CA ILE A 46 -3.64 7.00 -3.53
C ILE A 46 -3.66 8.54 -3.49
N LEU A 47 -2.80 9.15 -2.67
CA LEU A 47 -2.77 10.61 -2.47
C LEU A 47 -1.58 11.29 -3.15
N GLU A 48 -0.80 10.56 -3.94
CA GLU A 48 0.34 11.08 -4.70
C GLU A 48 0.47 10.47 -6.09
N ASN A 49 1.37 11.01 -6.90
CA ASN A 49 1.60 10.52 -8.26
C ASN A 49 2.47 9.25 -8.25
N VAL A 50 1.88 8.14 -8.73
CA VAL A 50 2.56 6.83 -8.85
C VAL A 50 2.84 6.43 -10.29
N ARG A 51 2.52 7.26 -11.28
CA ARG A 51 2.62 6.91 -12.70
C ARG A 51 4.07 6.66 -13.11
N GLY A 52 4.33 5.49 -13.68
CA GLY A 52 5.68 5.08 -14.10
C GLY A 52 6.63 4.80 -12.94
N ARG A 53 6.12 4.66 -11.71
CA ARG A 53 6.91 4.39 -10.49
C ARG A 53 6.78 2.93 -10.08
N ARG A 54 7.80 2.42 -9.38
CA ARG A 54 7.77 1.10 -8.75
C ARG A 54 7.14 1.22 -7.38
N VAL A 55 5.96 0.64 -7.20
CA VAL A 55 5.25 0.70 -5.93
C VAL A 55 5.44 -0.58 -5.14
N TYR A 56 5.72 -0.41 -3.86
CA TYR A 56 5.85 -1.49 -2.88
C TYR A 56 4.74 -1.32 -1.85
N LEU A 57 3.80 -2.26 -1.81
CA LEU A 57 2.71 -2.23 -0.86
C LEU A 57 2.97 -3.25 0.25
N VAL A 58 3.07 -2.77 1.48
CA VAL A 58 3.19 -3.63 2.67
C VAL A 58 1.79 -3.84 3.25
N GLN A 59 1.31 -5.08 3.27
CA GLN A 59 -0.02 -5.44 3.78
C GLN A 59 -0.02 -6.88 4.29
N SER A 60 -0.26 -7.07 5.59
CA SER A 60 -0.49 -8.37 6.20
C SER A 60 -1.91 -8.85 5.92
N THR A 61 -2.12 -10.16 5.97
CA THR A 61 -3.43 -10.82 5.88
C THR A 61 -3.85 -11.48 7.20
N VAL A 62 -3.24 -11.07 8.33
CA VAL A 62 -3.68 -11.44 9.68
C VAL A 62 -5.07 -10.88 9.98
N PHE A 63 -5.74 -11.40 11.02
CA PHE A 63 -7.10 -11.02 11.41
C PHE A 63 -7.31 -9.49 11.42
N PRO A 64 -8.37 -8.97 10.76
CA PRO A 64 -9.39 -9.70 9.99
C PRO A 64 -8.91 -10.09 8.58
N THR A 65 -8.73 -11.40 8.36
CA THR A 65 -8.01 -11.93 7.18
C THR A 65 -8.68 -11.59 5.86
N ASN A 66 -10.01 -11.78 5.77
CA ASN A 66 -10.73 -11.54 4.53
C ASN A 66 -10.78 -10.06 4.18
N ASP A 67 -11.01 -9.19 5.16
CA ASP A 67 -11.03 -7.74 4.96
C ASP A 67 -9.66 -7.21 4.52
N ASN A 68 -8.58 -7.66 5.17
CA ASN A 68 -7.22 -7.30 4.77
C ASN A 68 -6.84 -7.82 3.38
N PHE A 69 -7.30 -9.02 3.03
CA PHE A 69 -7.11 -9.58 1.68
C PHE A 69 -7.91 -8.81 0.62
N MET A 70 -9.15 -8.42 0.92
CA MET A 70 -9.95 -7.59 0.02
C MET A 70 -9.34 -6.18 -0.16
N GLU A 71 -8.88 -5.56 0.93
CA GLU A 71 -8.18 -4.27 0.85
C GLU A 71 -6.90 -4.38 -0.01
N LEU A 72 -6.15 -5.48 0.13
CA LEU A 72 -4.97 -5.74 -0.70
C LEU A 72 -5.33 -5.73 -2.21
N LEU A 73 -6.39 -6.44 -2.59
CA LEU A 73 -6.85 -6.48 -3.98
C LEU A 73 -7.27 -5.10 -4.49
N PHE A 74 -7.92 -4.29 -3.66
CA PHE A 74 -8.30 -2.92 -4.01
C PHE A 74 -7.08 -2.03 -4.22
N TRP A 75 -6.04 -2.15 -3.37
CA TRP A 75 -4.79 -1.41 -3.58
C TRP A 75 -4.09 -1.81 -4.87
N ILE A 76 -4.01 -3.12 -5.17
CA ILE A 76 -3.41 -3.60 -6.43
C ILE A 76 -4.14 -3.03 -7.64
N ASP A 77 -5.48 -3.03 -7.63
CA ASP A 77 -6.28 -2.44 -8.71
C ASP A 77 -6.06 -0.92 -8.82
N ALA A 78 -6.07 -0.20 -7.68
CA ALA A 78 -5.85 1.24 -7.65
C ALA A 78 -4.48 1.64 -8.24
N PHE A 79 -3.39 0.97 -7.84
CA PHE A 79 -2.05 1.26 -8.38
C PHE A 79 -1.94 0.92 -9.87
N LYS A 80 -2.55 -0.19 -10.30
CA LYS A 80 -2.59 -0.58 -11.72
C LYS A 80 -3.31 0.48 -12.56
N ARG A 81 -4.47 0.97 -12.11
CA ARG A 81 -5.24 2.01 -12.82
C ARG A 81 -4.57 3.38 -12.78
N ALA A 82 -3.81 3.67 -11.73
CA ALA A 82 -3.03 4.90 -11.63
C ALA A 82 -1.77 4.91 -12.54
N GLY A 83 -1.41 3.76 -13.12
CA GLY A 83 -0.33 3.64 -14.09
C GLY A 83 1.04 3.41 -13.46
N ALA A 84 1.11 2.74 -12.29
CA ALA A 84 2.38 2.28 -11.73
C ALA A 84 3.14 1.38 -12.73
N GLU A 85 4.48 1.47 -12.75
CA GLU A 85 5.34 0.61 -13.58
C GLU A 85 5.24 -0.85 -13.11
N SER A 86 5.30 -1.05 -11.80
CA SER A 86 5.17 -2.36 -11.16
C SER A 86 4.55 -2.22 -9.77
N VAL A 87 3.81 -3.25 -9.36
CA VAL A 87 3.21 -3.36 -8.02
C VAL A 87 3.81 -4.58 -7.34
N THR A 88 4.70 -4.37 -6.38
CA THR A 88 5.28 -5.42 -5.55
C THR A 88 4.56 -5.46 -4.20
N VAL A 89 4.00 -6.60 -3.84
CA VAL A 89 3.31 -6.77 -2.55
C VAL A 89 4.24 -7.48 -1.57
N ILE A 90 4.39 -6.91 -0.38
CA ILE A 90 5.10 -7.50 0.74
C ILE A 90 4.04 -7.93 1.76
N ILE A 91 3.85 -9.24 1.91
CA ILE A 91 2.83 -9.85 2.79
C ILE A 91 3.51 -10.47 4.01
N PRO A 92 3.84 -9.67 5.03
CA PRO A 92 4.27 -10.20 6.32
C PRO A 92 3.08 -10.87 7.02
N TYR A 93 3.38 -11.81 7.92
CA TYR A 93 2.38 -12.37 8.84
C TYR A 93 2.46 -11.58 10.15
#